data_AF-A0A5A5TD45-F1
#
_entry.id   AF-A0A5A5TD45-F1
#
_cell.length_a   1.000
_cell.length_b   1.000
_cell.length_c   1.000
_cell.angle_alpha   90.00
_cell.angle_beta   90.00
_cell.angle_gamma   90.00
#
_symmetry.space_group_name_H-M   'P 1'
#
loop_
_entity.id
_entity.type
_entity.pdbx_description
1 polymer ?
#
loop_
_entity_poly.entity_id
_entity_poly.type
_entity_poly.pdbx_seq_one_letter_code
_entity_poly.pdbx_strand_id
1 'polypeptide(L)'
;MKSLQNCFGLAVYGWHPIAEIQFLGFSVQAFAQLLLQAARIRMRSQGRFTCPLVVRAPFGGGVHSFELHSDALEAHFVHTPGLKVVAPATPYDAKGLLLAAIADPDPVLFLEPLRSYRARRQEVPDGSYILPLGNAALVRAGSDITIIAWSALVDSALKAAEFLADEGIEAEVIDLRTLSPFDADTIIHSVEKTGRAIVVHDAFEILY
;
A
#
# COMPACT_ATOMS: atom_id res chain seq x y z
N MET A 1 3.92 14.50 16.18
CA MET A 1 3.04 13.77 17.12
C MET A 1 1.74 14.49 17.43
N LYS A 2 1.74 15.78 17.84
CA LYS A 2 0.51 16.59 18.00
C LYS A 2 -0.34 16.67 16.73
N SER A 3 0.29 16.61 15.56
CA SER A 3 -0.37 16.64 14.25
C SER A 3 -1.40 15.52 14.07
N LEU A 4 -1.03 14.26 14.26
CA LEU A 4 -1.94 13.14 13.99
C LEU A 4 -3.09 13.06 15.00
N GLN A 5 -2.85 13.40 16.26
CA GLN A 5 -3.91 13.49 17.27
C GLN A 5 -4.96 14.55 16.88
N ASN A 6 -4.51 15.70 16.39
CA ASN A 6 -5.41 16.73 15.87
C ASN A 6 -6.17 16.25 14.64
N CYS A 7 -5.49 15.58 13.69
CA CYS A 7 -6.12 15.00 12.51
C CYS A 7 -7.22 13.99 12.88
N PHE A 8 -6.98 13.10 13.85
CA PHE A 8 -8.02 12.19 14.34
C PHE A 8 -9.24 12.95 14.88
N GLY A 9 -9.01 13.97 15.73
CA GLY A 9 -10.11 14.79 16.27
C GLY A 9 -10.89 15.52 15.17
N LEU A 10 -10.20 16.08 14.19
CA LEU A 10 -10.80 16.72 13.02
C LEU A 10 -11.64 15.73 12.20
N ALA A 11 -11.13 14.52 11.96
CA ALA A 11 -11.83 13.47 11.21
C ALA A 11 -13.13 13.06 11.92
N VAL A 12 -13.08 12.82 13.23
CA VAL A 12 -14.26 12.47 14.04
C VAL A 12 -15.26 13.63 14.10
N TYR A 13 -14.79 14.88 14.04
CA TYR A 13 -15.64 16.07 13.99
C TYR A 13 -16.33 16.27 12.62
N GLY A 14 -15.82 15.66 11.54
CA GLY A 14 -16.41 15.71 10.20
C GLY A 14 -15.53 16.33 9.11
N TRP A 15 -14.26 16.63 9.40
CA TRP A 15 -13.28 17.01 8.36
C TRP A 15 -12.71 15.77 7.66
N HIS A 16 -12.06 15.96 6.51
CA HIS A 16 -11.37 14.89 5.78
C HIS A 16 -9.85 15.18 5.73
N PRO A 17 -9.14 15.08 6.87
CA PRO A 17 -7.73 15.41 6.93
C PRO A 17 -6.87 14.42 6.13
N ILE A 18 -5.86 14.97 5.45
CA ILE A 18 -4.78 14.24 4.80
C ILE A 18 -3.50 14.60 5.55
N ALA A 19 -3.10 13.73 6.46
CA ALA A 19 -1.89 13.88 7.26
C ALA A 19 -0.69 13.31 6.51
N GLU A 20 0.50 13.84 6.79
CA GLU A 20 1.77 13.29 6.30
C GLU A 20 2.66 12.94 7.49
N ILE A 21 3.26 11.74 7.43
CA ILE A 21 4.41 11.35 8.24
C ILE A 21 5.60 11.40 7.29
N GLN A 22 6.65 12.14 7.65
CA GLN A 22 7.76 12.44 6.75
C GLN A 22 8.43 11.18 6.17
N PHE A 23 8.56 10.12 6.98
CA PHE A 23 9.00 8.79 6.57
C PHE A 23 8.31 7.73 7.42
N LEU A 24 8.04 6.56 6.86
CA LEU A 24 7.36 5.47 7.56
C LEU A 24 8.13 5.01 8.81
N GLY A 25 9.47 5.10 8.85
CA GLY A 25 10.26 4.79 10.05
C GLY A 25 9.91 5.68 11.26
N PHE A 26 9.38 6.88 11.05
CA PHE A 26 8.92 7.76 12.14
C PHE A 26 7.51 7.44 12.63
N SER A 27 6.81 6.52 11.96
CA SER A 27 5.42 6.16 12.28
C SER A 27 5.26 5.54 13.67
N VAL A 28 6.32 5.00 14.27
CA VAL A 28 6.34 4.46 15.64
C VAL A 28 5.83 5.50 16.65
N GLN A 29 6.07 6.80 16.41
CA GLN A 29 5.58 7.90 17.25
C GLN A 29 4.07 8.13 17.13
N ALA A 30 3.46 7.64 16.06
CA ALA A 30 2.05 7.78 15.72
C ALA A 30 1.23 6.48 15.90
N PHE A 31 1.89 5.38 16.29
CA PHE A 31 1.30 4.04 16.36
C PHE A 31 0.01 3.98 17.18
N ALA A 32 0.07 4.44 18.43
CA ALA A 32 -1.09 4.39 19.32
C ALA A 32 -2.28 5.16 18.74
N GLN A 33 -2.03 6.27 18.04
CA GLN A 33 -3.08 7.08 17.46
C GLN A 33 -3.72 6.42 16.24
N LEU A 34 -2.93 5.79 15.37
CA LEU A 34 -3.46 5.01 14.24
C LEU A 34 -4.18 3.76 14.70
N LEU A 35 -3.51 2.91 15.47
CA LEU A 35 -3.96 1.55 15.75
C LEU A 35 -5.03 1.49 16.85
N LEU A 36 -4.89 2.30 17.89
CA LEU A 36 -5.77 2.22 19.06
C LEU A 36 -6.90 3.25 19.01
N GLN A 37 -6.76 4.33 18.26
CA GLN A 37 -7.79 5.36 18.13
C GLN A 37 -8.48 5.32 16.77
N ALA A 38 -7.77 5.70 15.69
CA ALA A 38 -8.37 5.85 14.37
C ALA A 38 -9.00 4.55 13.87
N ALA A 39 -8.25 3.44 13.86
CA ALA A 39 -8.72 2.15 13.35
C ALA A 39 -9.93 1.58 14.12
N ARG A 40 -10.11 1.97 15.39
CA ARG A 40 -11.10 1.35 16.29
C ARG A 40 -12.33 2.21 16.52
N ILE A 41 -12.34 3.50 16.15
CA ILE A 41 -13.41 4.41 16.57
C ILE A 41 -14.77 3.99 16.02
N ARG A 42 -14.84 3.50 14.77
CA ARG A 42 -16.10 2.99 14.19
C ARG A 42 -16.65 1.83 14.99
N MET A 43 -15.82 0.83 15.27
CA MET A 43 -16.22 -0.34 16.05
C MET A 43 -16.58 0.06 17.49
N ARG A 44 -15.72 0.82 18.16
CA ARG A 44 -15.91 1.27 19.56
C ARG A 44 -17.20 2.07 19.75
N SER A 45 -17.54 2.88 18.77
CA SER A 45 -18.74 3.73 18.79
C SER A 45 -19.97 3.07 18.19
N GLN A 46 -19.88 1.80 17.76
CA GLN A 46 -20.94 1.06 17.06
C GLN A 46 -21.47 1.83 15.84
N GLY A 47 -20.56 2.44 15.08
CA GLY A 47 -20.88 3.20 13.86
C GLY A 47 -21.33 4.64 14.09
N ARG A 48 -21.45 5.12 15.34
CA ARG A 48 -21.81 6.52 15.62
C ARG A 48 -20.76 7.51 15.14
N PHE A 49 -19.49 7.12 15.14
CA PHE A 49 -18.38 7.92 14.64
C PHE A 49 -17.57 7.13 13.61
N THR A 50 -17.13 7.80 12.56
CA THR A 50 -16.19 7.28 11.56
C THR A 50 -14.86 8.05 11.63
N CYS A 51 -13.88 7.68 10.81
CA CYS A 51 -12.58 8.37 10.78
C CYS A 51 -12.10 8.50 9.33
N PRO A 52 -12.66 9.44 8.55
CA PRO A 52 -12.19 9.74 7.20
C PRO A 52 -10.83 10.44 7.27
N LEU A 53 -9.76 9.67 7.45
CA LEU A 53 -8.41 10.14 7.68
C LEU A 53 -7.45 9.39 6.77
N VAL A 54 -6.75 10.13 5.90
CA VAL A 54 -5.63 9.60 5.14
C VAL A 54 -4.33 9.99 5.83
N VAL A 55 -3.45 9.02 6.04
CA VAL A 55 -2.08 9.26 6.50
C VAL A 55 -1.12 8.79 5.42
N ARG A 56 -0.41 9.74 4.80
CA ARG A 56 0.59 9.46 3.77
C ARG A 56 1.96 9.33 4.41
N ALA A 57 2.75 8.36 3.95
CA ALA A 57 4.12 8.16 4.42
C ALA A 57 5.03 7.63 3.30
N PRO A 58 6.13 8.31 2.99
CA PRO A 58 7.18 7.76 2.15
C PRO A 58 7.85 6.55 2.83
N PHE A 59 8.19 5.52 2.07
CA PHE A 59 8.85 4.31 2.58
C PHE A 59 9.69 3.58 1.52
N GLY A 60 10.40 2.53 1.93
CA GLY A 60 11.12 1.63 1.04
C GLY A 60 12.51 2.12 0.66
N GLY A 61 13.34 1.17 0.23
CA GLY A 61 14.78 1.36 0.04
C GLY A 61 15.17 1.88 -1.35
N GLY A 62 16.47 1.73 -1.67
CA GLY A 62 17.00 1.97 -3.02
C GLY A 62 17.34 3.42 -3.37
N VAL A 63 17.39 4.32 -2.37
CA VAL A 63 17.72 5.75 -2.56
C VAL A 63 18.87 6.25 -1.66
N HIS A 64 19.62 5.35 -1.03
CA HIS A 64 20.75 5.67 -0.13
C HIS A 64 20.39 6.66 1.01
N SER A 65 19.23 6.48 1.62
CA SER A 65 18.81 7.33 2.75
C SER A 65 19.54 6.96 4.04
N PHE A 66 19.47 7.85 5.02
CA PHE A 66 19.92 7.57 6.39
C PHE A 66 18.95 6.64 7.13
N GLU A 67 19.34 6.26 8.35
CA GLU A 67 18.55 5.45 9.28
C GLU A 67 17.10 5.96 9.43
N LEU A 68 16.12 5.07 9.53
CA LEU A 68 14.69 5.37 9.66
C LEU A 68 13.99 5.99 8.44
N HIS A 69 14.70 6.19 7.32
CA HIS A 69 14.11 6.81 6.13
C HIS A 69 13.70 5.80 5.05
N SER A 70 14.23 4.56 5.07
CA SER A 70 13.95 3.53 4.05
C SER A 70 13.13 2.35 4.57
N ASP A 71 12.75 2.35 5.85
CA ASP A 71 12.15 1.20 6.51
C ASP A 71 10.78 0.84 5.92
N ALA A 72 10.62 -0.44 5.58
CA ALA A 72 9.36 -1.05 5.17
C ALA A 72 8.70 -1.72 6.38
N LEU A 73 7.83 -0.96 7.03
CA LEU A 73 7.16 -1.28 8.29
C LEU A 73 5.66 -1.56 8.13
N GLU A 74 5.18 -1.73 6.89
CA GLU A 74 3.78 -1.98 6.57
C GLU A 74 3.19 -3.18 7.33
N ALA A 75 4.01 -4.20 7.60
CA ALA A 75 3.62 -5.43 8.28
C ALA A 75 3.01 -5.17 9.68
N HIS A 76 3.46 -4.12 10.37
CA HIS A 76 2.91 -3.77 11.67
C HIS A 76 1.53 -3.12 11.59
N PHE A 77 1.18 -2.54 10.45
CA PHE A 77 -0.10 -1.86 10.23
C PHE A 77 -1.15 -2.79 9.65
N VAL A 78 -0.78 -3.69 8.75
CA VAL A 78 -1.73 -4.63 8.11
C VAL A 78 -2.43 -5.54 9.13
N HIS A 79 -1.77 -5.86 10.25
CA HIS A 79 -2.35 -6.66 11.33
C HIS A 79 -3.34 -5.88 12.23
N THR A 80 -3.72 -4.66 11.85
CA THR A 80 -4.66 -3.84 12.63
C THR A 80 -6.04 -3.79 11.95
N PRO A 81 -7.05 -4.49 12.48
CA PRO A 81 -8.41 -4.39 11.97
C PRO A 81 -8.94 -2.97 12.01
N GLY A 82 -9.61 -2.56 10.94
CA GLY A 82 -10.17 -1.20 10.79
C GLY A 82 -9.18 -0.16 10.27
N LEU A 83 -7.92 -0.52 10.00
CA LEU A 83 -6.97 0.30 9.26
C LEU A 83 -6.78 -0.28 7.86
N LYS A 84 -6.99 0.54 6.83
CA LYS A 84 -6.66 0.16 5.45
C LYS A 84 -5.21 0.55 5.15
N VAL A 85 -4.50 -0.28 4.40
CA VAL A 85 -3.09 -0.04 4.03
C VAL A 85 -2.94 -0.18 2.52
N VAL A 86 -2.43 0.87 1.87
CA VAL A 86 -2.35 1.01 0.42
C VAL A 86 -0.92 1.37 0.02
N ALA A 87 -0.38 0.75 -1.02
CA ALA A 87 0.99 0.92 -1.50
C ALA A 87 1.04 0.91 -3.05
N PRO A 88 0.75 2.03 -3.73
CA PRO A 88 0.76 2.10 -5.20
C PRO A 88 2.15 1.86 -5.80
N ALA A 89 2.20 1.16 -6.94
CA ALA A 89 3.43 0.99 -7.70
C ALA A 89 3.62 2.02 -8.82
N THR A 90 2.53 2.57 -9.38
CA THR A 90 2.55 3.43 -10.58
C THR A 90 1.99 4.84 -10.33
N PRO A 91 2.37 5.88 -11.10
CA PRO A 91 1.73 7.19 -11.04
C PRO A 91 0.21 7.15 -11.27
N TYR A 92 -0.26 6.30 -12.19
CA TYR A 92 -1.69 6.10 -12.44
C TYR A 92 -2.40 5.55 -11.20
N ASP A 93 -1.83 4.52 -10.57
CA ASP A 93 -2.41 3.92 -9.37
C ASP A 93 -2.35 4.87 -8.18
N ALA A 94 -1.23 5.61 -8.02
CA ALA A 94 -1.05 6.57 -6.94
C ALA A 94 -2.17 7.62 -6.90
N LYS A 95 -2.51 8.20 -8.06
CA LYS A 95 -3.62 9.16 -8.13
C LYS A 95 -4.97 8.50 -7.83
N GLY A 96 -5.30 7.40 -8.50
CA GLY A 96 -6.61 6.76 -8.38
C GLY A 96 -6.88 6.21 -6.98
N LEU A 97 -5.88 5.58 -6.37
CA LEU A 97 -5.97 5.02 -5.02
C LEU A 97 -5.92 6.09 -3.94
N LEU A 98 -5.19 7.18 -4.13
CA LEU A 98 -5.21 8.30 -3.17
C LEU A 98 -6.59 8.97 -3.14
N LEU A 99 -7.20 9.19 -4.31
CA LEU A 99 -8.55 9.72 -4.38
C LEU A 99 -9.57 8.75 -3.76
N ALA A 100 -9.39 7.44 -3.95
CA ALA A 100 -10.17 6.42 -3.26
C ALA A 100 -10.03 6.50 -1.74
N ALA A 101 -8.79 6.64 -1.24
CA ALA A 101 -8.49 6.76 0.18
C ALA A 101 -9.11 8.02 0.80
N ILE A 102 -9.10 9.15 0.08
CA ILE A 102 -9.71 10.41 0.54
C ILE A 102 -11.23 10.29 0.64
N ALA A 103 -11.85 9.54 -0.27
CA ALA A 103 -13.29 9.29 -0.28
C ALA A 103 -13.73 8.23 0.74
N ASP A 104 -12.79 7.48 1.32
CA ASP A 104 -13.08 6.38 2.23
C ASP A 104 -13.46 6.91 3.64
N PRO A 105 -14.54 6.39 4.25
CA PRO A 105 -14.95 6.82 5.58
C PRO A 105 -14.11 6.20 6.72
N ASP A 106 -13.20 5.28 6.41
CA ASP A 106 -12.29 4.61 7.33
C ASP A 106 -10.85 5.15 7.19
N PRO A 107 -10.00 4.98 8.22
CA PRO A 107 -8.65 5.49 8.15
C PRO A 107 -7.82 4.67 7.15
N VAL A 108 -7.04 5.37 6.32
CA VAL A 108 -6.17 4.77 5.31
C VAL A 108 -4.73 5.22 5.53
N LEU A 109 -3.82 4.25 5.67
CA LEU A 109 -2.38 4.46 5.58
C LEU A 109 -1.95 4.29 4.11
N PHE A 110 -1.45 5.37 3.51
CA PHE A 110 -1.06 5.44 2.11
C PHE A 110 0.47 5.53 2.01
N LEU A 111 1.09 4.47 1.51
CA LEU A 111 2.54 4.26 1.53
C LEU A 111 3.15 4.58 0.16
N GLU A 112 4.07 5.53 0.13
CA GLU A 112 4.63 6.06 -1.12
C GLU A 112 6.07 5.59 -1.30
N PRO A 113 6.37 4.71 -2.28
CA PRO A 113 7.74 4.24 -2.48
C PRO A 113 8.69 5.38 -2.84
N LEU A 114 9.69 5.60 -1.99
CA LEU A 114 10.69 6.66 -2.18
C LEU A 114 11.39 6.56 -3.52
N ARG A 115 11.80 5.34 -3.89
CA ARG A 115 12.46 5.04 -5.16
C ARG A 115 11.59 5.39 -6.37
N SER A 116 10.26 5.30 -6.25
CA SER A 116 9.34 5.46 -7.37
C SER A 116 8.98 6.90 -7.70
N TYR A 117 9.12 7.86 -6.75
CA TYR A 117 8.68 9.25 -6.93
C TYR A 117 9.13 9.91 -8.24
N ARG A 118 10.36 9.60 -8.69
CA ARG A 118 10.97 10.18 -9.89
C ARG A 118 11.55 9.13 -10.82
N ALA A 119 11.22 7.85 -10.61
CA ALA A 119 11.78 6.75 -11.40
C ALA A 119 11.28 6.74 -12.84
N ARG A 120 10.00 7.06 -13.06
CA ARG A 120 9.38 7.02 -14.39
C ARG A 120 8.27 8.05 -14.54
N ARG A 121 7.99 8.42 -15.79
CA ARG A 121 6.81 9.18 -16.18
C ARG A 121 5.81 8.23 -16.82
N GLN A 122 4.54 8.44 -16.54
CA GLN A 122 3.42 7.69 -17.10
C GLN A 122 2.34 8.70 -17.48
N GLU A 123 1.59 8.42 -18.54
CA GLU A 123 0.39 9.18 -18.84
C GLU A 123 -0.61 9.00 -17.69
N VAL A 124 -1.05 10.10 -17.10
CA VAL A 124 -2.04 10.10 -16.01
C VAL A 124 -3.21 10.95 -16.48
N PRO A 125 -4.41 10.38 -16.67
CA PRO A 125 -5.56 11.14 -17.18
C PRO A 125 -5.81 12.41 -16.36
N ASP A 126 -6.11 13.52 -17.01
CA ASP A 126 -6.60 14.72 -16.35
C ASP A 126 -7.97 14.47 -15.68
N GLY A 127 -8.34 15.32 -14.72
CA GLY A 127 -9.59 15.17 -13.95
C GLY A 127 -9.51 14.10 -12.85
N SER A 128 -10.62 13.84 -12.16
CA SER A 128 -10.68 12.86 -11.07
C SER A 128 -11.08 11.46 -11.56
N TYR A 129 -10.35 10.44 -11.13
CA TYR A 129 -10.77 9.04 -11.23
C TYR A 129 -10.42 8.31 -9.94
N ILE A 130 -11.16 7.24 -9.64
CA ILE A 130 -10.98 6.43 -8.44
C ILE A 130 -10.65 5.00 -8.88
N LEU A 131 -9.69 4.39 -8.19
CA LEU A 131 -9.44 2.96 -8.28
C LEU A 131 -9.95 2.28 -7.00
N PRO A 132 -10.58 1.11 -7.10
CA PRO A 132 -11.11 0.43 -5.92
C PRO A 132 -9.96 0.01 -4.98
N LEU A 133 -10.11 0.36 -3.70
CA LEU A 133 -9.26 -0.19 -2.64
C LEU A 133 -9.59 -1.68 -2.46
N GLY A 134 -8.57 -2.48 -2.14
CA GLY A 134 -8.71 -3.92 -1.95
C GLY A 134 -8.66 -4.75 -3.23
N ASN A 135 -8.41 -4.13 -4.40
CA ASN A 135 -8.27 -4.83 -5.67
C ASN A 135 -6.81 -4.83 -6.13
N ALA A 136 -6.31 -6.02 -6.47
CA ALA A 136 -5.01 -6.17 -7.09
C ALA A 136 -5.05 -5.85 -8.60
N ALA A 137 -3.88 -5.80 -9.22
CA ALA A 137 -3.70 -5.60 -10.64
C ALA A 137 -2.90 -6.75 -11.24
N LEU A 138 -3.43 -7.38 -12.29
CA LEU A 138 -2.61 -8.19 -13.17
C LEU A 138 -1.81 -7.26 -14.10
N VAL A 139 -0.51 -7.11 -13.84
CA VAL A 139 0.35 -6.19 -14.61
C VAL A 139 1.14 -6.89 -15.72
N ARG A 140 1.31 -8.22 -15.63
CA ARG A 140 1.83 -9.08 -16.69
C ARG A 140 1.15 -10.44 -16.59
N ALA A 141 0.55 -10.93 -17.68
CA ALA A 141 -0.01 -12.27 -17.72
C ALA A 141 1.10 -13.33 -17.84
N GLY A 142 0.88 -14.50 -17.26
CA GLY A 142 1.78 -15.66 -17.38
C GLY A 142 1.08 -16.96 -17.00
N SER A 143 1.81 -18.08 -17.09
CA SER A 143 1.29 -19.43 -16.84
C SER A 143 2.15 -20.30 -15.93
N ASP A 144 3.43 -19.96 -15.72
CA ASP A 144 4.38 -20.92 -15.14
C ASP A 144 4.68 -20.63 -13.67
N ILE A 145 4.63 -19.36 -13.27
CA ILE A 145 4.81 -18.92 -11.88
C ILE A 145 4.09 -17.59 -11.65
N THR A 146 3.52 -17.40 -10.47
CA THR A 146 2.95 -16.12 -10.03
C THR A 146 3.93 -15.35 -9.15
N ILE A 147 4.19 -14.09 -9.50
CA ILE A 147 4.97 -13.14 -8.71
C ILE A 147 4.02 -12.12 -8.11
N ILE A 148 3.91 -12.10 -6.79
CA ILE A 148 3.09 -11.15 -6.04
C ILE A 148 4.01 -10.10 -5.46
N ALA A 149 3.78 -8.85 -5.82
CA ALA A 149 4.59 -7.72 -5.36
C ALA A 149 3.70 -6.51 -5.03
N TRP A 150 4.28 -5.49 -4.43
CA TRP A 150 3.66 -4.19 -4.24
C TRP A 150 4.70 -3.08 -4.33
N SER A 151 4.22 -1.84 -4.46
CA SER A 151 5.08 -0.65 -4.37
C SER A 151 6.24 -0.70 -5.39
N ALA A 152 7.43 -0.22 -5.03
CA ALA A 152 8.61 -0.21 -5.90
C ALA A 152 9.05 -1.60 -6.39
N LEU A 153 8.66 -2.69 -5.72
CA LEU A 153 9.12 -4.03 -6.05
C LEU A 153 8.33 -4.66 -7.20
N VAL A 154 7.21 -4.06 -7.61
CA VAL A 154 6.52 -4.42 -8.86
C VAL A 154 7.43 -4.19 -10.08
N ASP A 155 8.19 -3.10 -10.11
CA ASP A 155 9.14 -2.83 -11.20
C ASP A 155 10.26 -3.87 -11.23
N SER A 156 10.70 -4.36 -10.07
CA SER A 156 11.68 -5.45 -9.96
C SER A 156 11.09 -6.78 -10.44
N ALA A 157 9.84 -7.08 -10.07
CA ALA A 157 9.13 -8.28 -10.50
C ALA A 157 8.92 -8.31 -12.03
N LEU A 158 8.56 -7.18 -12.63
CA LEU A 158 8.42 -7.07 -14.09
C LEU A 158 9.75 -7.34 -14.82
N LYS A 159 10.87 -6.77 -14.35
CA LYS A 159 12.20 -7.05 -14.92
C LYS A 159 12.63 -8.51 -14.76
N ALA A 160 12.32 -9.11 -13.60
CA ALA A 160 12.59 -10.53 -13.40
C ALA A 160 11.74 -11.40 -14.34
N ALA A 161 10.49 -11.02 -14.59
CA ALA A 161 9.62 -11.71 -15.54
C ALA A 161 10.08 -11.56 -17.00
N GLU A 162 10.67 -10.42 -17.39
CA GLU A 162 11.33 -10.24 -18.69
C GLU A 162 12.54 -11.19 -18.82
N PHE A 163 13.40 -11.26 -17.80
CA PHE A 163 14.54 -12.17 -17.79
C PHE A 163 14.11 -13.65 -17.86
N LEU A 164 13.06 -14.03 -17.13
CA LEU A 164 12.51 -15.39 -17.17
C LEU A 164 11.94 -15.76 -18.55
N ALA A 165 11.34 -14.80 -19.26
CA ALA A 165 10.82 -15.02 -20.60
C ALA A 165 11.94 -15.39 -21.61
N ASP A 166 13.14 -14.83 -21.45
CA ASP A 166 14.32 -15.20 -22.26
C ASP A 166 14.76 -16.65 -22.02
N GLU A 167 14.42 -17.22 -20.85
CA GLU A 167 14.63 -18.63 -20.50
C GLU A 167 13.41 -19.51 -20.82
N GLY A 168 12.36 -18.96 -21.44
CA GLY A 168 11.13 -19.66 -21.80
C GLY A 168 10.16 -19.89 -20.62
N ILE A 169 10.27 -19.10 -19.55
CA ILE A 169 9.40 -19.15 -18.37
C ILE A 169 8.47 -17.92 -18.36
N GLU A 170 7.16 -18.16 -18.43
CA GLU A 170 6.16 -17.10 -18.44
C GLU A 170 5.63 -16.77 -17.04
N ALA A 171 6.26 -15.79 -16.40
CA ALA A 171 5.89 -15.32 -15.07
C ALA A 171 4.69 -14.35 -15.09
N GLU A 172 3.62 -14.71 -14.40
CA GLU A 172 2.51 -13.81 -14.09
C GLU A 172 2.92 -12.84 -12.99
N VAL A 173 2.64 -11.54 -13.14
CA VAL A 173 2.97 -10.53 -12.13
C VAL A 173 1.70 -9.82 -11.66
N ILE A 174 1.49 -9.88 -10.34
CA ILE A 174 0.39 -9.23 -9.63
C ILE A 174 0.96 -8.10 -8.76
N ASP A 175 0.44 -6.89 -8.96
CA ASP A 175 0.58 -5.77 -8.02
C ASP A 175 -0.59 -5.80 -7.04
N LEU A 176 -0.33 -6.00 -5.75
CA LEU A 176 -1.38 -6.03 -4.73
C LEU A 176 -2.14 -4.71 -4.62
N ARG A 177 -1.47 -3.57 -4.80
CA ARG A 177 -1.95 -2.20 -4.54
C ARG A 177 -2.43 -1.92 -3.11
N THR A 178 -3.31 -2.74 -2.56
CA THR A 178 -3.84 -2.68 -1.19
C THR A 178 -3.36 -3.89 -0.41
N LEU A 179 -2.74 -3.65 0.74
CA LEU A 179 -2.19 -4.69 1.62
C LEU A 179 -3.18 -5.10 2.72
N SER A 180 -4.11 -4.21 3.06
CA SER A 180 -5.19 -4.52 4.00
C SER A 180 -6.45 -3.71 3.67
N PRO A 181 -7.60 -4.35 3.39
CA PRO A 181 -7.71 -5.76 3.01
C PRO A 181 -7.03 -6.01 1.64
N PHE A 182 -6.35 -7.13 1.48
CA PHE A 182 -5.77 -7.52 0.18
C PHE A 182 -6.73 -8.38 -0.64
N ASP A 183 -6.52 -8.40 -1.95
CA ASP A 183 -7.34 -9.15 -2.91
C ASP A 183 -6.98 -10.64 -2.91
N ALA A 184 -7.56 -11.39 -1.97
CA ALA A 184 -7.30 -12.82 -1.84
C ALA A 184 -7.74 -13.61 -3.08
N ASP A 185 -8.86 -13.24 -3.70
CA ASP A 185 -9.43 -13.97 -4.83
C ASP A 185 -8.52 -13.91 -6.05
N THR A 186 -8.00 -12.72 -6.40
CA THR A 186 -7.04 -12.56 -7.50
C THR A 186 -5.77 -13.38 -7.27
N ILE A 187 -5.26 -13.39 -6.04
CA ILE A 187 -4.06 -14.17 -5.68
C ILE A 187 -4.35 -15.66 -5.83
N ILE A 188 -5.42 -16.16 -5.22
CA ILE A 188 -5.77 -17.59 -5.26
C ILE A 188 -5.95 -18.05 -6.69
N HIS A 189 -6.73 -17.32 -7.50
CA HIS A 189 -6.96 -17.69 -8.90
C HIS A 189 -5.67 -17.76 -9.72
N SER A 190 -4.78 -16.80 -9.53
CA SER A 190 -3.47 -16.78 -10.19
C SER A 190 -2.60 -17.96 -9.79
N VAL A 191 -2.54 -18.26 -8.49
CA VAL A 191 -1.72 -19.37 -7.97
C VAL A 191 -2.31 -20.74 -8.33
N GLU A 192 -3.63 -20.88 -8.40
CA GLU A 192 -4.29 -22.09 -8.91
C GLU A 192 -3.93 -22.34 -10.37
N LYS A 193 -3.83 -21.27 -11.18
CA LYS A 193 -3.44 -21.37 -12.59
C LYS A 193 -1.99 -21.79 -12.77
N THR A 194 -1.06 -21.16 -12.03
CA THR A 194 0.39 -21.38 -12.23
C THR A 194 0.96 -22.51 -11.37
N GLY A 195 0.27 -22.89 -10.30
CA GLY A 195 0.70 -23.89 -9.32
C GLY A 195 1.90 -23.47 -8.47
N ARG A 196 2.45 -22.27 -8.65
CA ARG A 196 3.68 -21.79 -8.01
C ARG A 196 3.59 -20.29 -7.73
N ALA A 197 4.09 -19.86 -6.59
CA ALA A 197 4.07 -18.45 -6.22
C ALA A 197 5.39 -18.02 -5.57
N ILE A 198 5.77 -16.76 -5.81
CA ILE A 198 6.78 -16.03 -5.06
C ILE A 198 6.21 -14.67 -4.63
N VAL A 199 6.52 -14.26 -3.41
CA VAL A 199 6.13 -12.96 -2.86
C VAL A 199 7.37 -12.10 -2.74
N VAL A 200 7.31 -10.86 -3.20
CA VAL A 200 8.47 -9.97 -3.31
C VAL A 200 8.15 -8.63 -2.64
N HIS A 201 8.91 -8.27 -1.61
CA HIS A 201 8.71 -7.05 -0.83
C HIS A 201 10.00 -6.47 -0.26
N ASP A 202 9.97 -5.18 0.10
CA ASP A 202 11.11 -4.47 0.71
C ASP A 202 11.24 -4.72 2.23
N ALA A 203 10.18 -5.21 2.89
CA ALA A 203 10.20 -5.48 4.33
C ALA A 203 11.20 -6.58 4.71
N PHE A 204 11.74 -6.48 5.93
CA PHE A 204 12.68 -7.46 6.46
C PHE A 204 12.06 -8.85 6.57
N GLU A 205 12.81 -9.87 6.16
CA GLU A 205 12.48 -11.26 6.47
C GLU A 205 12.83 -11.52 7.95
N ILE A 206 11.84 -11.97 8.72
CA ILE A 206 12.07 -12.41 10.08
C ILE A 206 12.56 -13.86 10.01
N LEU A 207 13.87 -14.05 10.08
CA LEU A 207 14.48 -15.37 10.14
C LEU A 207 14.27 -15.97 11.55
N TYR A 208 13.77 -17.21 11.59
CA TYR A 208 13.64 -18.03 12.81
C TYR A 208 14.83 -18.94 13.00
#